data_AF-A0A918BGU5-F1
#
_entry.id   AF-A0A918BGU5-F1
#
_cell.length_a   1.000
_cell.length_b   1.000
_cell.length_c   1.000
_cell.angle_alpha   90.00
_cell.angle_beta   90.00
_cell.angle_gamma   90.00
#
_symmetry.space_group_name_H-M   'P 1'
#
loop_
_entity.id
_entity.type
_entity.pdbx_description
1 polymer ?
#
loop_
_entity_poly.entity_id
_entity_poly.type
_entity_poly.pdbx_seq_one_letter_code
_entity_poly.pdbx_strand_id
1 'polypeptide(L)' 'MAGSPTARRRRLSIELKKLREQSALTCAQVGQALDWSGSKVNRMETGSGRVQPSDVDALCRFYVTSDELREFLKRS' A
#
# COMPACT_ATOMS: atom_id res chain seq x y z
N MET A 1 18.89 11.84 9.90
CA MET A 1 17.59 12.55 9.99
C MET A 1 16.47 11.60 9.61
N ALA A 2 15.86 10.90 10.57
CA ALA A 2 14.68 10.09 10.29
C ALA A 2 13.51 11.02 10.00
N GLY A 3 12.99 11.01 8.77
CA GLY A 3 11.85 11.86 8.38
C GLY A 3 10.66 11.72 9.33
N SER A 4 9.88 12.79 9.49
CA SER A 4 8.74 12.81 10.39
C SER A 4 7.79 11.64 10.07
N PRO A 5 7.17 10.99 11.09
CA PRO A 5 6.25 9.86 10.87
C PRO A 5 5.16 10.15 9.82
N THR A 6 4.72 11.40 9.74
CA THR A 6 3.73 11.88 8.75
C THR A 6 4.26 11.86 7.32
N ALA A 7 5.51 12.29 7.08
CA ALA A 7 6.11 12.28 5.74
C ALA A 7 6.34 10.85 5.24
N ARG A 8 6.73 9.97 6.16
CA ARG A 8 6.96 8.55 5.96
C ARG A 8 5.68 7.83 5.51
N ARG A 9 4.60 8.01 6.27
CA ARG A 9 3.28 7.47 5.95
C ARG A 9 2.70 8.01 4.64
N ARG A 10 2.91 9.30 4.35
CA ARG A 10 2.50 9.88 3.06
C ARG A 10 3.21 9.20 1.88
N ARG A 11 4.51 8.91 2.02
CA ARG A 11 5.28 8.19 1.00
C ARG A 11 4.73 6.78 0.79
N LEU A 12 4.46 6.04 1.86
CA LEU A 12 3.84 4.71 1.77
C LEU A 12 2.53 4.76 0.97
N SER A 13 1.62 5.66 1.33
CA SER A 13 0.33 5.82 0.65
C SER A 13 0.45 6.11 -0.85
N ILE A 14 1.41 6.97 -1.23
CA ILE A 14 1.70 7.30 -2.64
C ILE A 14 2.22 6.06 -3.38
N GLU A 15 3.15 5.31 -2.81
CA GLU A 15 3.72 4.13 -3.48
C GLU A 15 2.69 3.00 -3.62
N LEU A 16 1.83 2.78 -2.61
CA LEU A 16 0.73 1.81 -2.73
C LEU A 16 -0.24 2.18 -3.86
N LYS A 17 -0.56 3.48 -4.01
CA LYS A 17 -1.40 3.99 -5.10
C LYS A 17 -0.75 3.76 -6.47
N LYS A 18 0.55 4.02 -6.58
CA LYS A 18 1.31 3.77 -7.82
C LYS A 18 1.30 2.30 -8.23
N LEU A 19 1.50 1.37 -7.28
CA LEU A 19 1.45 -0.06 -7.58
C LEU A 19 0.11 -0.49 -8.17
N ARG A 20 -1.00 0.02 -7.60
CA ARG A 20 -2.33 -0.24 -8.12
C ARG A 20 -2.51 0.33 -9.53
N GLU A 21 -2.10 1.58 -9.75
CA GLU A 21 -2.25 2.27 -11.03
C GLU A 21 -1.41 1.62 -12.14
N GLN A 22 -0.19 1.18 -11.84
CA GLN A 22 0.66 0.42 -12.77
C GLN A 22 0.04 -0.93 -13.15
N SER A 23 -0.75 -1.51 -12.25
CA SER A 23 -1.48 -2.76 -12.50
C SER A 23 -2.83 -2.52 -13.21
N ALA A 24 -3.20 -1.27 -13.52
CA ALA A 24 -4.47 -0.88 -14.12
C ALA A 24 -5.73 -1.41 -13.38
N LEU A 25 -5.63 -1.57 -12.05
CA LEU A 25 -6.73 -2.05 -11.21
C LEU A 25 -7.44 -0.91 -10.47
N THR A 26 -8.72 -1.09 -10.19
CA THR A 26 -9.49 -0.23 -9.27
C THR A 26 -9.32 -0.71 -7.83
N CYS A 27 -9.51 0.18 -6.84
CA CYS A 27 -9.47 -0.22 -5.42
C CYS A 27 -10.48 -1.33 -5.10
N ALA A 28 -11.63 -1.35 -5.79
CA ALA A 28 -12.65 -2.39 -5.63
C ALA A 28 -12.15 -3.76 -6.11
N GLN A 29 -11.49 -3.83 -7.28
CA GLN A 29 -10.90 -5.06 -7.80
C GLN A 29 -9.78 -5.60 -6.91
N VAL A 30 -8.90 -4.73 -6.42
CA VAL A 30 -7.83 -5.10 -5.48
C VAL A 30 -8.42 -5.61 -4.17
N GLY A 31 -9.46 -4.92 -3.67
CA GLY A 31 -10.19 -5.34 -2.49
C GLY A 31 -10.75 -6.76 -2.67
N GLN A 32 -11.49 -6.98 -3.75
CA GLN A 32 -12.06 -8.29 -4.08
C GLN A 32 -10.99 -9.39 -4.16
N ALA A 33 -9.85 -9.12 -4.81
CA ALA A 33 -8.78 -10.09 -4.96
C ALA A 33 -8.08 -10.47 -3.63
N LEU A 34 -8.12 -9.57 -2.64
CA LEU A 34 -7.50 -9.75 -1.32
C LEU A 34 -8.51 -10.03 -0.20
N ASP A 35 -9.78 -10.29 -0.55
CA ASP A 35 -10.90 -10.44 0.40
C ASP A 35 -11.07 -9.23 1.35
N TRP A 36 -10.86 -8.02 0.81
CA TRP A 36 -10.98 -6.74 1.49
C TRP A 36 -12.05 -5.86 0.83
N SER A 37 -12.56 -4.87 1.57
CA SER A 37 -13.35 -3.81 0.95
C SER A 37 -12.47 -2.87 0.11
N GLY A 38 -12.98 -2.37 -1.02
CA GLY A 38 -12.28 -1.33 -1.79
C GLY A 38 -12.01 -0.06 -0.98
N SER A 39 -12.85 0.25 0.01
CA SER A 39 -12.64 1.34 0.96
C SER A 39 -11.41 1.12 1.85
N LYS A 40 -11.07 -0.13 2.21
CA LYS A 40 -9.83 -0.44 2.93
C LYS A 40 -8.62 -0.07 2.08
N VAL A 41 -8.61 -0.48 0.80
CA VAL A 41 -7.55 -0.15 -0.15
C VAL A 41 -7.39 1.36 -0.30
N ASN A 42 -8.50 2.08 -0.52
CA ASN A 42 -8.48 3.53 -0.67
C ASN A 42 -7.91 4.26 0.57
N ARG A 43 -8.26 3.84 1.78
CA ARG A 43 -7.72 4.45 3.02
C ARG A 43 -6.20 4.28 3.15
N MET A 44 -5.65 3.17 2.66
CA MET A 44 -4.19 2.95 2.65
C MET A 44 -3.51 3.86 1.62
N GLU A 45 -4.12 4.04 0.44
CA GLU A 45 -3.62 4.92 -0.63
C GLU A 45 -3.75 6.41 -0.32
N THR A 46 -4.64 6.80 0.58
CA THR A 46 -4.87 8.21 0.99
C THR A 46 -4.23 8.55 2.34
N GLY A 47 -3.74 7.55 3.07
CA GLY A 47 -3.15 7.73 4.40
C GLY A 47 -4.18 7.97 5.51
N SER A 48 -5.49 7.92 5.20
CA SER A 48 -6.59 8.23 6.12
C SER A 48 -6.91 7.14 7.15
N GLY A 49 -6.14 6.05 7.21
CA GLY A 49 -6.33 4.94 8.16
C GLY A 49 -5.03 4.24 8.53
N ARG A 50 -5.01 3.51 9.65
CA ARG A 50 -3.84 2.75 10.09
C ARG A 50 -3.54 1.65 9.07
N VAL A 51 -2.29 1.57 8.63
CA VAL A 51 -1.79 0.52 7.74
C VAL A 51 -0.97 -0.45 8.58
N GLN A 52 -1.25 -1.73 8.53
CA GLN A 52 -0.43 -2.74 9.21
C GLN A 52 0.65 -3.27 8.28
N PRO A 53 1.80 -3.74 8.82
CA PRO A 53 2.83 -4.37 8.00
C PRO A 53 2.31 -5.57 7.17
N SER A 54 1.33 -6.31 7.69
CA SER A 54 0.67 -7.41 6.98
C SER A 54 -0.15 -6.93 5.77
N ASP A 55 -0.76 -5.74 5.84
CA ASP A 55 -1.49 -5.17 4.70
C ASP A 55 -0.51 -4.80 3.58
N VAL A 56 0.63 -4.21 3.93
CA VAL A 56 1.71 -3.88 2.99
C VAL A 56 2.28 -5.15 2.35
N ASP A 57 2.50 -6.19 3.16
CA ASP A 57 3.01 -7.47 2.67
C ASP A 57 2.05 -8.14 1.68
N ALA A 58 0.76 -8.18 1.99
CA ALA A 58 -0.26 -8.74 1.11
C ALA A 58 -0.36 -7.99 -0.23
N LEU A 59 -0.37 -6.65 -0.23
CA LEU A 59 -0.35 -5.85 -1.46
C LEU A 59 0.93 -6.07 -2.27
N CYS A 60 2.09 -6.10 -1.60
CA CYS A 60 3.37 -6.36 -2.27
C CYS A 60 3.41 -7.74 -2.93
N ARG A 61 2.86 -8.77 -2.28
CA ARG A 61 2.74 -10.10 -2.89
C ARG A 61 1.76 -10.12 -4.06
N PHE A 62 0.61 -9.47 -3.91
CA PHE A 62 -0.40 -9.38 -4.95
C PHE A 62 0.11 -8.72 -6.22
N TYR A 63 0.89 -7.64 -6.09
CA TYR A 63 1.51 -6.95 -7.23
C TYR A 63 2.86 -7.55 -7.65
N VAL A 64 3.28 -8.67 -7.06
CA VAL A 64 4.55 -9.34 -7.39
C VAL A 64 5.75 -8.38 -7.31
N THR A 65 5.80 -7.56 -6.25
CA THR A 65 6.90 -6.60 -6.05
C THR A 65 8.19 -7.32 -5.64
N SER A 66 9.33 -6.67 -5.93
CA SER A 66 10.63 -7.14 -5.44
C SER A 66 10.71 -7.10 -3.91
N ASP A 67 11.55 -7.96 -3.34
CA ASP A 67 11.77 -7.99 -1.89
C ASP A 67 12.35 -6.67 -1.37
N GLU A 68 13.21 -6.02 -2.17
CA GLU A 68 13.75 -4.70 -1.83
C GLU A 68 12.63 -3.66 -1.69
N LEU A 69 11.70 -3.59 -2.66
CA LEU A 69 10.58 -2.67 -2.60
C LEU A 69 9.66 -2.99 -1.41
N ARG A 70 9.38 -4.28 -1.17
CA ARG A 70 8.56 -4.73 -0.05
C ARG A 70 9.14 -4.31 1.30
N GLU A 71 10.43 -4.52 1.52
CA GLU A 71 11.11 -4.14 2.76
C GLU A 71 11.23 -2.62 2.92
N PHE A 72 11.44 -1.91 1.81
CA PHE A 72 11.40 -0.44 1.80
C PHE A 72 10.03 0.09 2.25
N LEU A 73 8.93 -0.48 1.73
CA LEU A 73 7.57 -0.06 2.07
C LEU A 73 7.18 -0.41 3.51
N LYS A 74 7.63 -1.54 4.06
CA LYS A 74 7.38 -1.92 5.47
C LYS A 74 8.03 -0.97 6.48
N ARG A 75 9.10 -0.29 6.09
CA ARG A 75 9.85 0.66 6.94
C ARG A 75 9.39 2.11 6.76
N SER A 76 8.53 2.36 5.77
CA SER A 76 8.01 3.67 5.40
C SER A 76 6.85 4.13 6.28
#